data_AF-A0A2J8R8K7-F1
#
_entry.id   AF-A0A2J8R8K7-F1
#
_cell.length_a   1.000
_cell.length_b   1.000
_cell.length_c   1.000
_cell.angle_alpha   90.00
_cell.angle_beta   90.00
_cell.angle_gamma   90.00
#
_symmetry.space_group_name_H-M   'P 1'
#
loop_
_entity.id
_entity.type
_entity.pdbx_description
1 polymer ?
#
loop_
_entity_poly.entity_id
_entity_poly.type
_entity_poly.pdbx_seq_one_letter_code
_entity_poly.pdbx_strand_id
1 'polypeptide(L)'
;MTSTGQDSTTTRQRRSRQNPQSPPQDSSVTSKRNIKKGAVPRSIPNLAEVKKKGKMKKLGQAMEEDLIVGLQGMDLNIEAEALAGTGLVLDEQLNEFHCLWDDSFPEGPERLHAIKEQLIQEGLLDRCVSFQARFAEKEELMLVHSLEYIDLMETTQYMNEGELRVLADTYDSVYLHPNSYSCACLASGSVLRLVDAVLGAEIRNGMAII
;
A
#
# COMPACT_ATOMS: atom_id res chain seq x y z
N MET A 1 18.86 56.88 -15.78
CA MET A 1 19.22 57.05 -14.36
C MET A 1 18.89 55.74 -13.68
N THR A 2 19.85 54.88 -13.30
CA THR A 2 20.70 54.97 -12.08
C THR A 2 19.82 55.09 -10.82
N SER A 3 19.91 54.23 -9.79
CA SER A 3 21.05 53.40 -9.35
C SER A 3 20.61 52.23 -8.42
N THR A 4 21.48 51.22 -8.26
CA THR A 4 21.75 50.37 -7.05
C THR A 4 20.69 50.26 -5.94
N GLY A 5 20.27 49.11 -5.40
CA GLY A 5 20.93 47.78 -5.34
C GLY A 5 21.60 47.54 -3.97
N GLN A 6 21.23 46.46 -3.25
CA GLN A 6 22.03 45.91 -2.14
C GLN A 6 21.57 44.50 -1.72
N ASP A 7 22.51 43.56 -1.68
CA ASP A 7 22.38 42.25 -1.03
C ASP A 7 22.46 42.36 0.51
N SER A 8 21.91 41.38 1.23
CA SER A 8 22.39 41.06 2.58
C SER A 8 22.20 39.58 2.93
N THR A 9 23.32 38.84 2.86
CA THR A 9 23.45 37.45 3.31
C THR A 9 23.39 37.34 4.83
N THR A 10 22.65 36.37 5.39
CA THR A 10 22.89 35.89 6.77
C THR A 10 22.86 34.37 6.85
N THR A 11 23.86 33.78 7.51
CA THR A 11 24.15 32.35 7.53
C THR A 11 23.72 31.69 8.85
N ARG A 12 23.02 30.54 8.79
CA ARG A 12 22.93 29.45 9.80
C ARG A 12 21.85 28.44 9.35
N GLN A 13 21.94 27.13 9.55
CA GLN A 13 23.08 26.25 9.87
C GLN A 13 22.65 24.81 9.51
N ARG A 14 23.35 24.12 8.60
CA ARG A 14 23.11 22.68 8.33
C ARG A 14 23.45 21.87 9.58
N ARG A 15 22.54 21.02 10.07
CA ARG A 15 22.89 19.92 11.00
C ARG A 15 23.02 18.62 10.22
N SER A 16 24.15 17.94 10.40
CA SER A 16 24.55 16.74 9.66
C SER A 16 24.03 15.45 10.30
N ARG A 17 23.81 14.44 9.46
CA ARG A 17 23.68 13.04 9.88
C ARG A 17 24.98 12.56 10.53
N GLN A 18 24.91 11.70 11.56
CA GLN A 18 25.86 10.60 11.77
C GLN A 18 25.31 9.53 12.73
N ASN A 19 25.75 8.29 12.50
CA ASN A 19 25.30 7.06 13.18
C ASN A 19 26.32 6.66 14.29
N PRO A 20 26.01 5.69 15.18
CA PRO A 20 26.74 5.48 16.43
C PRO A 20 27.89 4.47 16.35
N GLN A 21 28.84 4.54 17.29
CA GLN A 21 29.71 3.40 17.64
C GLN A 21 30.23 3.44 19.10
N SER A 22 30.78 2.30 19.54
CA SER A 22 30.75 1.75 20.90
C SER A 22 31.85 2.22 21.88
N PRO A 23 31.70 1.99 23.21
CA PRO A 23 32.71 2.32 24.22
C PRO A 23 33.78 1.20 24.44
N PRO A 24 34.97 1.54 24.99
CA PRO A 24 36.02 0.59 25.39
C PRO A 24 35.90 0.10 26.85
N GLN A 25 36.74 -0.87 27.23
CA GLN A 25 36.75 -1.59 28.53
C GLN A 25 37.87 -1.14 29.51
N ASP A 26 37.93 -1.85 30.66
CA ASP A 26 38.95 -1.99 31.73
C ASP A 26 38.71 -1.23 33.06
N SER A 27 39.00 -1.79 34.26
CA SER A 27 39.52 -3.13 34.65
C SER A 27 39.39 -3.43 36.17
N SER A 28 39.71 -4.67 36.59
CA SER A 28 40.18 -5.09 37.94
C SER A 28 39.12 -5.29 39.07
N VAL A 29 39.28 -6.09 40.15
CA VAL A 29 40.42 -6.79 40.79
C VAL A 29 40.00 -8.13 41.48
N THR A 30 40.91 -9.12 41.53
CA THR A 30 41.04 -10.39 42.35
C THR A 30 39.84 -10.98 43.12
N SER A 31 39.60 -12.30 43.11
CA SER A 31 40.37 -13.36 43.85
C SER A 31 39.68 -14.74 43.58
N LYS A 32 40.17 -15.95 43.95
CA LYS A 32 41.29 -16.50 44.76
C LYS A 32 41.69 -17.89 44.18
N ARG A 33 42.67 -18.63 44.74
CA ARG A 33 43.07 -20.00 44.29
C ARG A 33 42.38 -21.13 45.06
N ASN A 34 42.16 -22.28 44.41
CA ASN A 34 42.43 -23.59 45.03
C ASN A 34 42.80 -24.67 43.98
N ILE A 35 43.59 -25.67 44.36
CA ILE A 35 44.30 -26.58 43.43
C ILE A 35 43.68 -27.99 43.41
N LYS A 36 43.55 -28.60 42.22
CA LYS A 36 43.68 -30.06 42.03
C LYS A 36 44.21 -30.39 40.63
N LYS A 37 45.09 -31.38 40.54
CA LYS A 37 45.82 -31.78 39.33
C LYS A 37 44.94 -32.60 38.38
N GLY A 38 45.16 -32.44 37.07
CA GLY A 38 44.61 -33.30 36.03
C GLY A 38 45.06 -32.84 34.64
N ALA A 39 46.12 -33.45 34.09
CA ALA A 39 46.64 -33.10 32.78
C ALA A 39 46.15 -34.10 31.72
N VAL A 40 45.44 -33.62 30.70
CA VAL A 40 45.26 -34.31 29.41
C VAL A 40 45.23 -33.25 28.29
N PRO A 41 46.01 -33.39 27.20
CA PRO A 41 45.93 -32.47 26.07
C PRO A 41 44.59 -32.58 25.34
N ARG A 42 44.03 -31.45 24.86
CA ARG A 42 42.92 -31.48 23.90
C ARG A 42 43.41 -32.06 22.58
N SER A 43 42.97 -33.26 22.22
CA SER A 43 43.20 -33.80 20.88
C SER A 43 42.36 -33.03 19.86
N ILE A 44 42.97 -32.71 18.72
CA ILE A 44 42.24 -32.30 17.52
C ILE A 44 41.54 -33.56 17.00
N PRO A 45 40.21 -33.53 16.71
CA PRO A 45 39.48 -34.72 16.28
C PRO A 45 40.06 -35.25 14.96
N ASN A 46 40.24 -36.57 14.89
CA ASN A 46 40.91 -37.19 13.75
C ASN A 46 40.04 -37.04 12.49
N LEU A 47 40.65 -36.77 11.33
CA LEU A 47 39.94 -36.63 10.04
C LEU A 47 39.06 -37.84 9.72
N ALA A 48 39.44 -39.03 10.21
CA ALA A 48 38.64 -40.25 10.11
C ALA A 48 37.31 -40.19 10.91
N GLU A 49 37.28 -39.53 12.08
CA GLU A 49 36.08 -39.39 12.91
C GLU A 49 35.10 -38.36 12.31
N VAL A 50 35.64 -37.26 11.77
CA VAL A 50 34.85 -36.25 11.05
C VAL A 50 34.23 -36.85 9.79
N LYS A 51 35.00 -37.62 9.00
CA LYS A 51 34.47 -38.37 7.84
C LYS A 51 33.41 -39.42 8.22
N LYS A 52 33.44 -39.96 9.44
CA LYS A 52 32.42 -40.91 9.93
C LYS A 52 31.10 -40.22 10.32
N LYS A 53 31.16 -38.96 10.78
CA LYS A 53 29.97 -38.11 11.02
C LYS A 53 29.34 -37.58 9.73
N GLY A 54 30.13 -37.45 8.65
CA GLY A 54 29.66 -37.00 7.33
C GLY A 54 28.89 -38.04 6.50
N LYS A 55 28.41 -39.15 7.09
CA LYS A 55 27.49 -40.06 6.41
C LYS A 55 26.05 -39.62 6.67
N MET A 56 25.40 -39.08 5.64
CA MET A 56 23.94 -39.02 5.60
C MET A 56 23.40 -40.41 5.96
N LYS A 57 22.59 -40.50 7.03
CA LYS A 57 21.76 -41.69 7.22
C LYS A 57 20.89 -41.78 5.98
N LYS A 58 20.96 -42.90 5.23
CA LYS A 58 19.91 -43.22 4.27
C LYS A 58 18.57 -43.16 5.02
N LEU A 59 17.59 -42.49 4.43
CA LEU A 59 16.21 -42.64 4.86
C LEU A 59 15.87 -44.14 4.80
N GLY A 60 15.02 -44.61 5.71
CA GLY A 60 14.47 -45.96 5.58
C GLY A 60 13.58 -46.00 4.34
N GLN A 61 13.63 -47.09 3.56
CA GLN A 61 12.88 -47.17 2.29
C GLN A 61 11.41 -46.78 2.43
N ALA A 62 10.72 -47.27 3.46
CA ALA A 62 9.33 -46.90 3.74
C ALA A 62 9.11 -45.38 3.97
N MET A 63 10.08 -44.69 4.57
CA MET A 63 10.02 -43.24 4.81
C MET A 63 10.42 -42.43 3.58
N GLU A 64 11.14 -43.03 2.64
CA GLU A 64 11.43 -42.49 1.31
C GLU A 64 10.23 -42.68 0.38
N GLU A 65 9.57 -43.85 0.44
CA GLU A 65 8.32 -44.17 -0.24
C GLU A 65 7.15 -43.30 0.23
N ASP A 66 6.94 -43.12 1.55
CA ASP A 66 5.94 -42.18 2.09
C ASP A 66 6.17 -40.74 1.60
N LEU A 67 7.44 -40.32 1.50
CA LEU A 67 7.78 -38.99 1.00
C LEU A 67 7.50 -38.86 -0.51
N ILE A 68 7.81 -39.90 -1.28
CA ILE A 68 7.53 -39.97 -2.73
C ILE A 68 6.02 -39.98 -2.99
N VAL A 69 5.24 -40.74 -2.22
CA VAL A 69 3.77 -40.76 -2.31
C VAL A 69 3.19 -39.40 -1.92
N GLY A 70 3.69 -38.79 -0.84
CA GLY A 70 3.31 -37.43 -0.42
C GLY A 70 3.61 -36.36 -1.47
N LEU A 71 4.74 -36.48 -2.20
CA LEU A 71 5.11 -35.60 -3.31
C LEU A 71 4.33 -35.89 -4.59
N GLN A 72 3.96 -37.14 -4.87
CA GLN A 72 3.12 -37.51 -6.02
C GLN A 72 1.67 -37.04 -5.88
N GLY A 73 1.19 -36.84 -4.65
CA GLY A 73 -0.09 -36.18 -4.37
C GLY A 73 -0.05 -34.65 -4.42
N MET A 74 1.14 -34.03 -4.55
CA MET A 74 1.26 -32.58 -4.74
C MET A 74 1.20 -32.26 -6.23
N ASP A 75 0.02 -31.92 -6.70
CA ASP A 75 -0.11 -31.35 -8.04
C ASP A 75 0.52 -29.94 -8.05
N LEU A 76 1.73 -29.86 -8.61
CA LEU A 76 2.43 -28.59 -8.82
C LEU A 76 1.93 -27.88 -10.08
N ASN A 77 1.17 -28.57 -10.94
CA ASN A 77 0.31 -27.95 -11.93
C ASN A 77 -1.02 -27.54 -11.26
N ILE A 78 -0.90 -26.69 -10.23
CA ILE A 78 -1.91 -25.64 -10.09
C ILE A 78 -1.74 -24.76 -11.34
N GLU A 79 -2.35 -25.19 -12.45
CA GLU A 79 -2.83 -24.28 -13.48
C GLU A 79 -3.88 -23.41 -12.79
N ALA A 80 -3.38 -22.39 -12.07
CA ALA A 80 -4.16 -21.24 -11.70
C ALA A 80 -4.55 -20.59 -13.03
N GLU A 81 -5.71 -21.02 -13.55
CA GLU A 81 -6.44 -20.47 -14.69
C GLU A 81 -6.08 -19.00 -14.80
N ALA A 82 -5.28 -18.66 -15.81
CA ALA A 82 -4.39 -17.51 -15.73
C ALA A 82 -5.19 -16.22 -15.84
N LEU A 83 -5.73 -15.77 -14.70
CA LEU A 83 -6.85 -14.83 -14.58
C LEU A 83 -6.84 -13.81 -15.70
N ALA A 84 -7.87 -13.83 -16.52
CA ALA A 84 -7.94 -13.02 -17.73
C ALA A 84 -8.84 -11.81 -17.51
N GLY A 85 -8.63 -10.76 -18.31
CA GLY A 85 -9.41 -9.53 -18.23
C GLY A 85 -8.86 -8.49 -17.26
N THR A 86 -9.14 -7.24 -17.62
CA THR A 86 -8.91 -6.05 -16.80
C THR A 86 -10.28 -5.50 -16.42
N GLY A 87 -10.54 -5.33 -15.12
CA GLY A 87 -11.76 -4.72 -14.62
C GLY A 87 -11.77 -3.22 -14.84
N LEU A 88 -12.93 -2.67 -15.13
CA LEU A 88 -13.15 -1.23 -15.27
C LEU A 88 -14.39 -0.83 -14.47
N VAL A 89 -14.26 0.18 -13.61
CA VAL A 89 -15.42 0.88 -13.03
C VAL A 89 -15.42 2.31 -13.53
N LEU A 90 -16.57 2.74 -14.02
CA LEU A 90 -16.88 4.10 -14.45
C LEU A 90 -18.37 4.31 -14.22
N ASP A 91 -18.76 5.35 -13.48
CA ASP A 91 -20.16 5.67 -13.20
C ASP A 91 -20.42 7.15 -13.54
N GLU A 92 -21.53 7.42 -14.23
CA GLU A 92 -21.89 8.78 -14.65
C GLU A 92 -22.26 9.69 -13.49
N GLN A 93 -22.65 9.17 -12.32
CA GLN A 93 -22.91 9.97 -11.13
C GLN A 93 -21.66 10.72 -10.63
N LEU A 94 -20.46 10.26 -11.00
CA LEU A 94 -19.21 10.95 -10.70
C LEU A 94 -19.04 12.24 -11.55
N ASN A 95 -19.85 12.43 -12.59
CA ASN A 95 -19.93 13.68 -13.35
C ASN A 95 -20.91 14.70 -12.73
N GLU A 96 -21.62 14.35 -11.64
CA GLU A 96 -22.65 15.19 -11.03
C GLU A 96 -22.14 16.16 -9.95
N PHE A 97 -20.84 16.49 -9.94
CA PHE A 97 -20.27 17.52 -9.06
C PHE A 97 -19.23 18.38 -9.79
N HIS A 98 -19.25 19.69 -9.50
CA HIS A 98 -18.33 20.70 -10.05
C HIS A 98 -18.23 21.88 -9.08
N CYS A 99 -17.26 22.77 -9.30
CA CYS A 99 -17.13 23.99 -8.50
C CYS A 99 -18.26 24.98 -8.83
N LEU A 100 -19.10 25.32 -7.84
CA LEU A 100 -20.27 26.19 -8.04
C LEU A 100 -19.93 27.67 -8.23
N TRP A 101 -18.70 28.09 -7.90
CA TRP A 101 -18.30 29.49 -7.82
C TRP A 101 -17.02 29.83 -8.61
N ASP A 102 -16.47 28.87 -9.36
CA ASP A 102 -15.32 29.05 -10.25
C ASP A 102 -15.35 28.02 -11.40
N ASP A 103 -15.92 28.43 -12.54
CA ASP A 103 -15.97 27.62 -13.77
C ASP A 103 -14.57 27.31 -14.36
N SER A 104 -13.51 27.95 -13.85
CA SER A 104 -12.12 27.72 -14.29
C SER A 104 -11.34 26.76 -13.39
N PHE A 105 -11.99 26.16 -12.39
CA PHE A 105 -11.37 25.20 -11.49
C PHE A 105 -10.87 23.97 -12.28
N PRO A 106 -9.64 23.48 -12.05
CA PRO A 106 -9.02 22.43 -12.89
C PRO A 106 -9.54 21.02 -12.64
N GLU A 107 -10.41 20.84 -11.65
CA GLU A 107 -11.07 19.59 -11.27
C GLU A 107 -12.57 19.74 -11.60
N GLY A 108 -13.13 18.78 -12.32
CA GLY A 108 -14.47 18.88 -12.90
C GLY A 108 -14.82 17.71 -13.84
N PRO A 109 -16.11 17.55 -14.21
CA PRO A 109 -16.63 16.39 -14.95
C PRO A 109 -15.95 16.10 -16.29
N GLU A 110 -15.43 17.14 -16.95
CA GLU A 110 -14.71 17.06 -18.22
C GLU A 110 -13.52 16.10 -18.15
N ARG A 111 -12.89 15.95 -16.96
CA ARG A 111 -11.78 15.02 -16.73
C ARG A 111 -12.20 13.57 -16.97
N LEU A 112 -13.30 13.12 -16.36
CA LEU A 112 -13.79 11.76 -16.50
C LEU A 112 -14.40 11.55 -17.89
N HIS A 113 -15.09 12.56 -18.43
CA HIS A 113 -15.63 12.53 -19.79
C HIS A 113 -14.53 12.32 -20.84
N ALA A 114 -13.44 13.10 -20.79
CA ALA A 114 -12.32 12.96 -21.72
C ALA A 114 -11.63 11.59 -21.63
N ILE A 115 -11.49 11.02 -20.42
CA ILE A 115 -10.97 9.66 -20.23
C ILE A 115 -11.91 8.63 -20.87
N LYS A 116 -13.24 8.75 -20.64
CA LYS A 116 -14.24 7.86 -21.24
C LYS A 116 -14.22 7.92 -22.77
N GLU A 117 -14.21 9.12 -23.35
CA GLU A 117 -14.15 9.30 -24.80
C GLU A 117 -12.90 8.66 -25.39
N GLN A 118 -11.72 8.88 -24.80
CA GLN A 118 -10.48 8.27 -25.27
C GLN A 118 -10.52 6.73 -25.20
N LEU A 119 -11.08 6.16 -24.12
CA LEU A 119 -11.22 4.70 -23.98
C LEU A 119 -12.18 4.08 -25.00
N ILE A 120 -13.20 4.83 -25.44
CA ILE A 120 -14.10 4.42 -26.51
C ILE A 120 -13.40 4.52 -27.87
N GLN A 121 -12.71 5.63 -28.14
CA GLN A 121 -11.99 5.86 -29.41
C GLN A 121 -10.89 4.82 -29.67
N GLU A 122 -10.18 4.41 -28.63
CA GLU A 122 -9.14 3.36 -28.70
C GLU A 122 -9.69 1.92 -28.62
N GLY A 123 -11.02 1.75 -28.51
CA GLY A 123 -11.65 0.43 -28.36
C GLY A 123 -11.20 -0.33 -27.09
N LEU A 124 -10.80 0.40 -26.04
CA LEU A 124 -10.32 -0.17 -24.78
C LEU A 124 -11.47 -0.51 -23.84
N LEU A 125 -12.58 0.23 -23.89
CA LEU A 125 -13.75 0.01 -23.06
C LEU A 125 -14.35 -1.40 -23.29
N ASP A 126 -14.53 -1.80 -24.56
CA ASP A 126 -15.06 -3.12 -24.94
C ASP A 126 -14.12 -4.29 -24.62
N ARG A 127 -12.85 -4.01 -24.28
CA ARG A 127 -11.85 -5.02 -23.90
C ARG A 127 -11.77 -5.25 -22.39
N CYS A 128 -12.45 -4.42 -21.60
CA CYS A 128 -12.45 -4.51 -20.15
C CYS A 128 -13.72 -5.21 -19.64
N VAL A 129 -13.61 -5.82 -18.47
CA VAL A 129 -14.77 -6.35 -17.73
C VAL A 129 -15.38 -5.18 -16.97
N SER A 130 -16.56 -4.73 -17.37
CA SER A 130 -17.25 -3.62 -16.70
C SER A 130 -17.84 -4.09 -15.36
N PHE A 131 -17.56 -3.33 -14.29
CA PHE A 131 -18.13 -3.53 -12.97
C PHE A 131 -19.00 -2.33 -12.59
N GLN A 132 -20.14 -2.61 -11.98
CA GLN A 132 -21.00 -1.56 -11.43
C GLN A 132 -20.34 -0.94 -10.19
N ALA A 133 -20.35 0.39 -10.11
CA ALA A 133 -19.92 1.10 -8.90
C ALA A 133 -20.83 0.77 -7.71
N ARG A 134 -20.29 0.87 -6.50
CA ARG A 134 -21.06 0.84 -5.25
C ARG A 134 -20.65 2.01 -4.38
N PHE A 135 -21.53 2.41 -3.47
CA PHE A 135 -21.17 3.31 -2.40
C PHE A 135 -20.30 2.55 -1.37
N ALA A 136 -19.33 3.24 -0.78
CA ALA A 136 -18.64 2.79 0.41
C ALA A 136 -19.58 2.88 1.63
N GLU A 137 -19.55 1.88 2.49
CA GLU A 137 -20.25 1.90 3.78
C GLU A 137 -19.52 2.83 4.76
N LYS A 138 -20.26 3.35 5.75
CA LYS A 138 -19.71 4.31 6.72
C LYS A 138 -18.57 3.69 7.53
N GLU A 139 -18.73 2.41 7.85
CA GLU A 139 -17.76 1.53 8.49
C GLU A 139 -16.47 1.37 7.67
N GLU A 140 -16.55 1.33 6.34
CA GLU A 140 -15.39 1.25 5.44
C GLU A 140 -14.62 2.59 5.42
N LEU A 141 -15.34 3.72 5.39
CA LEU A 141 -14.74 5.07 5.49
C LEU A 141 -14.06 5.30 6.85
N MET A 142 -14.66 4.77 7.93
CA MET A 142 -14.10 4.83 9.29
C MET A 142 -12.78 4.07 9.48
N LEU A 143 -12.35 3.25 8.51
CA LEU A 143 -11.02 2.63 8.53
C LEU A 143 -9.87 3.64 8.38
N VAL A 144 -10.16 4.82 7.80
CA VAL A 144 -9.16 5.87 7.51
C VAL A 144 -9.58 7.28 7.95
N HIS A 145 -10.88 7.55 8.12
CA HIS A 145 -11.41 8.85 8.56
C HIS A 145 -12.05 8.79 9.95
N SER A 146 -12.10 9.91 10.67
CA SER A 146 -12.88 10.01 11.91
C SER A 146 -14.38 10.10 11.62
N LEU A 147 -15.20 9.55 12.52
CA LEU A 147 -16.66 9.65 12.43
C LEU A 147 -17.12 11.12 12.34
N GLU A 148 -16.51 12.00 13.14
CA GLU A 148 -16.77 13.45 13.16
C GLU A 148 -16.57 14.12 11.78
N TYR A 149 -15.56 13.68 11.02
CA TYR A 149 -15.32 14.18 9.66
C TYR A 149 -16.32 13.60 8.66
N ILE A 150 -16.64 12.31 8.77
CA ILE A 150 -17.63 11.66 7.89
C ILE A 150 -19.01 12.30 8.10
N ASP A 151 -19.44 12.51 9.35
CA ASP A 151 -20.70 13.19 9.69
C ASP A 151 -20.73 14.62 9.12
N LEU A 152 -19.63 15.38 9.25
CA LEU A 152 -19.52 16.73 8.68
C LEU A 152 -19.64 16.70 7.14
N MET A 153 -18.92 15.80 6.46
CA MET A 153 -19.03 15.66 5.00
C MET A 153 -20.42 15.19 4.58
N GLU A 154 -21.07 14.30 5.34
CA GLU A 154 -22.44 13.86 5.10
C GLU A 154 -23.46 15.00 5.19
N THR A 155 -23.22 16.03 6.03
CA THR A 155 -24.11 17.21 6.08
C THR A 155 -24.02 18.12 4.84
N THR A 156 -22.97 18.03 4.02
CA THR A 156 -22.78 18.90 2.83
C THR A 156 -23.91 18.79 1.81
N GLN A 157 -24.57 17.63 1.71
CA GLN A 157 -25.70 17.40 0.81
C GLN A 157 -26.95 18.26 1.13
N TYR A 158 -26.99 18.88 2.31
CA TYR A 158 -28.08 19.75 2.76
C TYR A 158 -27.67 21.24 2.83
N MET A 159 -26.41 21.57 2.53
CA MET A 159 -25.88 22.93 2.59
C MET A 159 -26.16 23.70 1.30
N ASN A 160 -26.36 25.01 1.42
CA ASN A 160 -26.38 25.92 0.27
C ASN A 160 -24.96 26.33 -0.18
N GLU A 161 -24.82 26.90 -1.37
CA GLU A 161 -23.54 27.32 -1.95
C GLU A 161 -22.68 28.17 -1.00
N GLY A 162 -23.29 29.11 -0.26
CA GLY A 162 -22.57 29.97 0.67
C GLY A 162 -22.04 29.22 1.89
N GLU A 163 -22.80 28.26 2.41
CA GLU A 163 -22.36 27.36 3.49
C GLU A 163 -21.25 26.42 3.03
N LEU A 164 -21.41 25.82 1.84
CA LEU A 164 -20.41 24.96 1.19
C LEU A 164 -19.10 25.70 0.97
N ARG A 165 -19.15 26.96 0.52
CA ARG A 165 -17.96 27.80 0.32
C ARG A 165 -17.26 28.12 1.63
N VAL A 166 -18.00 28.53 2.66
CA VAL A 166 -17.43 28.81 3.99
C VAL A 166 -16.79 27.56 4.61
N LEU A 167 -17.36 26.37 4.37
CA LEU A 167 -16.76 25.10 4.79
C LEU A 167 -15.53 24.76 3.95
N ALA A 168 -15.59 24.91 2.63
CA ALA A 168 -14.47 24.66 1.71
C ALA A 168 -13.26 25.57 2.03
N ASP A 169 -13.49 26.84 2.37
CA ASP A 169 -12.46 27.81 2.81
C ASP A 169 -11.72 27.39 4.10
N THR A 170 -12.21 26.37 4.84
CA THR A 170 -11.48 25.78 5.99
C THR A 170 -10.43 24.74 5.59
N TYR A 171 -10.42 24.32 4.32
CA TYR A 171 -9.48 23.36 3.73
C TYR A 171 -8.60 24.04 2.68
N ASP A 172 -7.44 23.46 2.38
CA ASP A 172 -6.54 23.99 1.33
C ASP A 172 -6.93 23.43 -0.04
N SER A 173 -7.28 24.32 -0.97
CA SER A 173 -7.45 24.02 -2.40
C SER A 173 -8.53 22.97 -2.72
N VAL A 174 -9.66 23.03 -2.01
CA VAL A 174 -10.85 22.16 -2.19
C VAL A 174 -12.09 23.00 -2.51
N TYR A 175 -13.02 22.48 -3.30
CA TYR A 175 -14.41 22.96 -3.37
C TYR A 175 -15.37 21.89 -2.86
N LEU A 176 -16.60 22.30 -2.53
CA LEU A 176 -17.67 21.39 -2.10
C LEU A 176 -18.95 21.66 -2.89
N HIS A 177 -19.66 20.59 -3.21
CA HIS A 177 -20.92 20.55 -3.94
C HIS A 177 -21.91 19.67 -3.14
N PRO A 178 -23.24 19.85 -3.23
CA PRO A 178 -24.19 18.98 -2.51
C PRO A 178 -23.99 17.48 -2.79
N ASN A 179 -23.58 17.14 -4.03
CA ASN A 179 -23.28 15.75 -4.40
C ASN A 179 -21.88 15.27 -3.98
N SER A 180 -20.97 16.13 -3.48
CA SER A 180 -19.57 15.75 -3.19
C SER A 180 -19.45 14.55 -2.25
N TYR A 181 -20.28 14.46 -1.21
CA TYR A 181 -20.29 13.30 -0.31
C TYR A 181 -20.72 12.02 -1.04
N SER A 182 -21.81 12.08 -1.80
CA SER A 182 -22.32 10.95 -2.59
C SER A 182 -21.28 10.45 -3.60
N CYS A 183 -20.68 11.36 -4.36
CA CYS A 183 -19.62 11.06 -5.33
C CYS A 183 -18.37 10.49 -4.65
N ALA A 184 -17.95 11.02 -3.50
CA ALA A 184 -16.80 10.49 -2.74
C ALA A 184 -17.06 9.07 -2.19
N CYS A 185 -18.27 8.79 -1.73
CA CYS A 185 -18.68 7.45 -1.31
C CYS A 185 -18.72 6.48 -2.51
N LEU A 186 -19.24 6.91 -3.66
CA LEU A 186 -19.29 6.10 -4.89
C LEU A 186 -17.89 5.85 -5.47
N ALA A 187 -17.02 6.85 -5.47
CA ALA A 187 -15.62 6.74 -5.88
C ALA A 187 -14.84 5.75 -5.00
N SER A 188 -15.02 5.86 -3.68
CA SER A 188 -14.39 4.96 -2.71
C SER A 188 -14.88 3.51 -2.87
N GLY A 189 -16.19 3.29 -2.95
CA GLY A 189 -16.76 1.96 -3.14
C GLY A 189 -16.48 1.35 -4.52
N SER A 190 -16.26 2.18 -5.55
CA SER A 190 -15.78 1.73 -6.88
C SER A 190 -14.41 1.07 -6.81
N VAL A 191 -13.48 1.64 -6.03
CA VAL A 191 -12.16 1.03 -5.78
C VAL A 191 -12.33 -0.29 -5.03
N LEU A 192 -13.15 -0.30 -3.98
CA LEU A 192 -13.40 -1.50 -3.17
C LEU A 192 -14.02 -2.64 -4.02
N ARG A 193 -14.98 -2.36 -4.90
CA ARG A 193 -15.56 -3.38 -5.80
C ARG A 193 -14.51 -4.03 -6.71
N LEU A 194 -13.51 -3.27 -7.18
CA LEU A 194 -12.40 -3.82 -7.97
C LEU A 194 -11.40 -4.60 -7.10
N VAL A 195 -11.16 -4.19 -5.85
CA VAL A 195 -10.37 -4.97 -4.89
C VAL A 195 -11.05 -6.32 -4.63
N ASP A 196 -12.36 -6.33 -4.39
CA ASP A 196 -13.16 -7.54 -4.23
C ASP A 196 -13.05 -8.45 -5.48
N ALA A 197 -13.13 -7.87 -6.69
CA ALA A 197 -13.01 -8.63 -7.94
C ALA A 197 -11.61 -9.24 -8.16
N VAL A 198 -10.54 -8.53 -7.81
CA VAL A 198 -9.16 -9.04 -7.91
C VAL A 198 -8.89 -10.11 -6.85
N LEU A 199 -9.30 -9.89 -5.59
CA LEU A 199 -9.09 -10.85 -4.50
C LEU A 199 -10.00 -12.08 -4.63
N GLY A 200 -11.21 -11.91 -5.17
CA GLY A 200 -12.15 -12.98 -5.51
C GLY A 200 -11.80 -13.74 -6.78
N ALA A 201 -10.67 -13.40 -7.44
CA ALA A 201 -10.20 -14.03 -8.67
C ALA A 201 -11.18 -13.93 -9.86
N GLU A 202 -11.97 -12.85 -9.94
CA GLU A 202 -12.82 -12.52 -11.10
C GLU A 202 -11.99 -11.91 -12.25
N ILE A 203 -10.91 -11.18 -11.93
CA ILE A 203 -10.07 -10.42 -12.88
C ILE A 203 -8.59 -10.43 -12.46
N ARG A 204 -7.67 -10.14 -13.40
CA ARG A 204 -6.22 -10.02 -13.11
C ARG A 204 -5.84 -8.74 -12.38
N ASN A 205 -6.48 -7.65 -12.80
CA ASN A 205 -6.23 -6.28 -12.37
C ASN A 205 -7.43 -5.43 -12.78
N GLY A 206 -7.50 -4.19 -12.32
CA GLY A 206 -8.53 -3.26 -12.77
C GLY A 206 -8.15 -1.79 -12.56
N MET A 207 -8.98 -0.91 -13.11
CA MET A 207 -8.86 0.53 -12.98
C MET A 207 -10.25 1.12 -12.66
N ALA A 208 -10.34 1.93 -11.60
CA ALA A 208 -11.52 2.76 -11.34
C ALA A 208 -11.24 4.14 -11.95
N ILE A 209 -12.20 4.69 -12.69
CA ILE A 209 -12.13 6.05 -13.23
C ILE A 209 -13.04 6.89 -12.35
N ILE A 210 -12.40 7.67 -11.47
CA ILE A 210 -12.98 8.43 -10.36
C ILE A 210 -12.29 9.79 -10.21
#